data_AF-A0A6M8VJ81-F1
#
_entry.id   AF-A0A6M8VJ81-F1
#
_cell.length_a   1.000
_cell.length_b   1.000
_cell.length_c   1.000
_cell.angle_alpha   90.00
_cell.angle_beta   90.00
_cell.angle_gamma   90.00
#
_symmetry.space_group_name_H-M   'P 1'
#
loop_
_entity.id
_entity.type
_entity.pdbx_description
1 polymer ?
#
loop_
_entity_poly.entity_id
_entity_poly.type
_entity_poly.pdbx_seq_one_letter_code
_entity_poly.pdbx_strand_id
1 'polypeptide(L)'
;MLRSPQKRPRSLRRWLVDHPFLCVAILAGLIFAAMHTNLVSGSAVTTAWQYLGVGFHVTANVLARLLPGIPGWLDAAMVVVIGLLPYLVLDALWRYLKPD
;
A
#
# COMPACT_ATOMS: atom_id res chain seq x y z
N MET A 1 -22.66 -34.89 11.15
CA MET A 1 -22.77 -33.43 10.93
C MET A 1 -21.51 -32.76 11.44
N LEU A 2 -20.57 -32.43 10.55
CA LEU A 2 -19.38 -31.65 10.88
C LEU A 2 -19.80 -30.18 11.06
N ARG A 3 -19.76 -29.67 12.30
CA ARG A 3 -19.91 -28.22 12.53
C ARG A 3 -18.68 -27.54 11.94
N SER A 4 -18.82 -26.90 10.79
CA SER A 4 -17.81 -25.96 10.28
C SER A 4 -17.50 -24.96 11.40
N PRO A 5 -16.23 -24.76 11.78
CA PRO A 5 -15.90 -23.75 12.75
C PRO A 5 -16.34 -22.39 12.21
N GLN A 6 -17.33 -21.78 12.85
CA GLN A 6 -17.68 -20.38 12.61
C GLN A 6 -16.43 -19.56 12.95
N LYS A 7 -15.68 -19.14 11.92
CA LYS A 7 -14.65 -18.11 12.05
C LYS A 7 -15.35 -16.86 12.55
N ARG A 8 -15.28 -16.62 13.87
CA ARG A 8 -15.72 -15.35 14.46
C ARG A 8 -15.06 -14.23 13.65
N PRO A 9 -15.80 -13.23 13.18
CA PRO A 9 -15.20 -12.11 12.47
C PRO A 9 -14.13 -11.51 13.38
N ARG A 10 -12.88 -11.48 12.89
CA ARG A 10 -11.81 -10.77 13.59
C ARG A 10 -12.27 -9.32 13.72
N SER A 11 -12.21 -8.77 14.93
CA SER A 11 -12.54 -7.36 15.13
C SER A 11 -11.62 -6.51 14.27
N LEU A 12 -12.16 -5.43 13.67
CA LEU A 12 -11.39 -4.49 12.85
C LEU A 12 -10.11 -4.03 13.57
N ARG A 13 -10.21 -3.79 14.88
CA ARG A 13 -9.08 -3.43 15.73
C ARG A 13 -7.95 -4.48 15.71
N ARG A 14 -8.27 -5.78 15.78
CA ARG A 14 -7.24 -6.83 15.68
C ARG A 14 -6.64 -6.89 14.28
N TRP A 15 -7.47 -6.76 13.25
CA TRP A 15 -7.00 -6.74 11.88
C TRP A 15 -5.99 -5.61 11.61
N LEU A 16 -6.28 -4.39 12.07
CA LEU A 16 -5.37 -3.24 11.94
C LEU A 16 -4.02 -3.48 12.63
N VAL A 17 -4.02 -4.14 13.79
CA VAL A 17 -2.81 -4.45 14.57
C VAL A 17 -2.00 -5.61 13.96
N ASP A 18 -2.68 -6.52 13.27
CA ASP A 18 -2.05 -7.63 12.55
C ASP A 18 -1.50 -7.20 11.18
N HIS A 19 -2.02 -6.11 10.62
CA HIS A 19 -1.72 -5.64 9.27
C HIS A 19 -1.30 -4.16 9.17
N PRO A 20 -0.35 -3.67 9.98
CA PRO A 20 -0.03 -2.24 10.04
C PRO A 20 0.57 -1.73 8.73
N PHE A 21 1.37 -2.53 8.03
CA PHE A 21 2.01 -2.12 6.78
C PHE A 21 1.02 -2.09 5.63
N LEU A 22 0.05 -3.01 5.62
CA LEU A 22 -1.06 -2.94 4.67
C LEU A 22 -1.93 -1.70 4.89
N CYS A 23 -2.14 -1.28 6.14
CA CYS A 23 -2.83 -0.03 6.45
C CYS A 23 -2.09 1.18 5.87
N VAL A 24 -0.76 1.24 6.05
CA VAL A 24 0.10 2.27 5.46
C VAL A 24 0.00 2.24 3.93
N ALA A 25 0.00 1.05 3.32
CA ALA A 25 -0.11 0.89 1.87
C ALA A 25 -1.42 1.44 1.31
N ILE A 26 -2.54 1.17 1.98
CA ILE A 26 -3.86 1.70 1.61
C ILE A 26 -3.88 3.22 1.72
N LEU A 27 -3.38 3.78 2.82
CA LEU A 27 -3.27 5.23 3.02
C LEU A 27 -2.40 5.89 1.94
N ALA A 28 -1.24 5.33 1.65
CA ALA A 28 -0.34 5.81 0.60
C ALA A 28 -1.00 5.73 -0.79
N GLY A 29 -1.72 4.64 -1.09
CA GLY A 29 -2.47 4.49 -2.34
C GLY A 29 -3.61 5.51 -2.48
N LEU A 30 -4.34 5.80 -1.39
CA LEU A 30 -5.37 6.85 -1.38
C LEU A 30 -4.77 8.24 -1.60
N ILE A 31 -3.63 8.54 -0.97
CA ILE A 31 -2.91 9.79 -1.17
C ILE A 31 -2.43 9.91 -2.62
N PHE A 32 -1.85 8.84 -3.18
CA PHE A 32 -1.44 8.79 -4.58
C PHE A 32 -2.60 9.08 -5.53
N ALA A 33 -3.74 8.40 -5.34
CA ALA A 33 -4.93 8.61 -6.15
C ALA A 33 -5.44 10.05 -6.04
N ALA A 34 -5.55 10.59 -4.81
CA ALA A 34 -6.02 11.96 -4.56
C ALA A 34 -5.11 13.02 -5.20
N MET A 35 -3.79 12.81 -5.18
CA MET A 35 -2.82 13.67 -5.85
C MET A 35 -2.94 13.56 -7.37
N HIS A 36 -3.11 12.34 -7.90
CA HIS A 36 -3.21 12.12 -9.35
C HIS A 36 -4.49 12.71 -9.95
N THR A 37 -5.60 12.72 -9.19
CA THR A 37 -6.86 13.35 -9.60
C THR A 37 -6.93 14.85 -9.28
N ASN A 38 -5.85 15.45 -8.75
CA ASN A 38 -5.82 16.85 -8.26
C ASN A 38 -6.95 17.17 -7.27
N LEU A 39 -7.44 16.17 -6.51
CA LEU A 39 -8.54 16.36 -5.55
C LEU A 39 -8.07 17.06 -4.28
N VAL A 40 -6.78 16.93 -3.94
CA VAL A 40 -6.21 17.51 -2.73
C VAL A 40 -4.82 18.04 -3.05
N SER A 41 -4.58 19.31 -2.77
CA SER A 41 -3.28 19.96 -2.85
C SER A 41 -2.99 20.66 -1.53
N GLY A 42 -1.99 20.19 -0.80
CA GLY A 42 -1.60 20.77 0.48
C GLY A 42 -0.28 20.22 0.98
N SER A 43 0.50 21.04 1.69
CA SER A 43 1.82 20.67 2.19
C SER A 43 1.77 19.40 3.04
N ALA A 44 0.75 19.23 3.89
CA ALA A 44 0.58 18.05 4.72
C ALA A 44 0.39 16.75 3.92
N VAL A 45 -0.32 16.79 2.79
CA VAL A 45 -0.55 15.62 1.92
C VAL A 45 0.73 15.26 1.17
N THR A 46 1.44 16.25 0.66
CA THR A 46 2.76 16.05 0.02
C THR A 46 3.76 15.47 1.02
N THR A 47 3.78 15.96 2.25
CA THR A 47 4.62 15.40 3.31
C THR A 47 4.23 13.97 3.64
N ALA A 48 2.94 13.68 3.81
CA ALA A 48 2.45 12.33 4.04
C ALA A 48 2.83 11.38 2.89
N TRP A 49 2.74 11.85 1.65
CA TRP A 49 3.17 11.11 0.47
C TRP A 49 4.66 10.78 0.49
N GLN A 50 5.53 11.74 0.82
CA GLN A 50 6.98 11.53 0.88
C GLN A 50 7.38 10.43 1.87
N TYR A 51 6.72 10.36 3.03
CA TYR A 51 7.04 9.37 4.06
C TYR A 51 6.33 8.03 3.85
N LEU A 52 5.04 8.05 3.55
CA LEU A 52 4.24 6.83 3.42
C LEU A 52 4.40 6.18 2.06
N GLY A 53 4.72 6.94 1.01
CA GLY A 53 4.76 6.52 -0.38
C GLY A 53 6.09 5.90 -0.84
N VAL A 54 7.02 5.60 0.06
CA VAL A 54 8.37 5.11 -0.30
C VAL A 54 8.32 3.89 -1.24
N GLY A 55 7.45 2.91 -0.99
CA GLY A 55 7.33 1.73 -1.86
C GLY A 55 6.85 2.08 -3.28
N PHE A 56 5.94 3.04 -3.40
CA PHE A 56 5.47 3.56 -4.69
C PHE A 56 6.54 4.39 -5.39
N HIS A 57 7.31 5.20 -4.67
CA HIS A 57 8.43 5.98 -5.21
C HIS A 57 9.54 5.09 -5.80
N VAL A 58 9.94 4.04 -5.06
CA VAL A 58 10.93 3.08 -5.54
C VAL A 58 10.43 2.42 -6.81
N THR A 59 9.17 2.00 -6.83
CA THR A 59 8.54 1.35 -7.99
C THR A 59 8.50 2.27 -9.20
N ALA A 60 8.06 3.52 -9.03
CA ALA A 60 8.03 4.52 -10.10
C ALA A 60 9.43 4.77 -10.69
N ASN A 61 10.45 4.88 -9.84
CA ASN A 61 11.83 5.09 -10.29
C ASN A 61 12.37 3.85 -11.04
N VAL A 62 12.04 2.63 -10.59
CA VAL A 62 12.41 1.40 -11.29
C VAL A 62 11.71 1.30 -12.64
N LEU A 63 10.41 1.60 -12.70
CA LEU A 63 9.63 1.59 -13.95
C LEU A 63 10.15 2.62 -14.95
N ALA A 64 10.44 3.84 -14.50
CA ALA A 64 11.00 4.89 -15.35
C ALA A 64 12.35 4.50 -15.98
N ARG A 65 13.14 3.66 -15.28
CA ARG A 65 14.43 3.13 -15.79
C ARG A 65 14.25 1.95 -16.74
N LEU A 66 13.32 1.04 -16.44
CA LEU A 66 13.14 -0.20 -17.20
C LEU A 66 12.28 0.00 -18.45
N LEU A 67 11.32 0.92 -18.40
CA LEU A 67 10.34 1.15 -19.45
C LEU A 67 10.18 2.67 -19.71
N PRO A 68 11.24 3.36 -20.16
CA PRO A 68 11.13 4.77 -20.51
C PRO A 68 10.17 4.94 -21.69
N GLY A 69 9.07 5.69 -21.49
CA GLY A 69 8.10 6.00 -22.54
C GLY A 69 6.78 5.22 -22.48
N ILE A 70 6.50 4.50 -21.40
CA ILE A 70 5.16 3.93 -21.19
C ILE A 70 4.09 5.02 -21.04
N PRO A 71 2.85 4.77 -21.48
CA PRO A 71 1.74 5.68 -21.27
C PRO A 71 1.53 5.98 -19.77
N GLY A 72 1.29 7.24 -19.42
CA GLY A 72 1.20 7.66 -18.01
C GLY A 72 0.11 6.95 -17.19
N TRP A 73 -1.00 6.54 -17.81
CA TRP A 73 -2.05 5.76 -17.13
C TRP A 73 -1.59 4.33 -16.80
N LEU A 74 -0.76 3.74 -17.65
CA LEU A 74 -0.21 2.41 -17.45
C LEU A 74 0.90 2.46 -16.40
N ASP A 75 1.75 3.48 -16.43
CA ASP A 75 2.73 3.75 -15.38
C ASP A 75 2.05 3.88 -14.01
N ALA A 76 1.02 4.72 -13.90
CA ALA A 76 0.27 4.88 -12.67
C ALA A 76 -0.35 3.55 -12.17
N ALA A 77 -0.95 2.76 -13.07
CA ALA A 77 -1.50 1.46 -12.72
C ALA A 77 -0.43 0.48 -12.22
N MET A 78 0.73 0.43 -12.89
CA MET A 78 1.85 -0.42 -12.49
C MET A 78 2.46 0.04 -11.17
N VAL A 79 2.62 1.34 -10.95
CA VAL A 79 3.07 1.92 -9.69
C VAL A 79 2.14 1.51 -8.56
N VAL A 80 0.81 1.54 -8.77
CA VAL A 80 -0.15 1.10 -7.76
C VAL A 80 0.01 -0.39 -7.45
N VAL A 81 0.03 -1.25 -8.46
CA VAL A 81 0.06 -2.71 -8.26
C VAL A 81 1.40 -3.17 -7.69
N ILE A 82 2.51 -2.74 -8.29
CA ILE A 82 3.85 -3.17 -7.90
C ILE A 82 4.31 -2.44 -6.63
N GLY A 83 3.94 -1.17 -6.47
CA GLY A 83 4.25 -0.37 -5.28
C GLY A 83 3.63 -0.88 -4.00
N LEU A 84 2.57 -1.70 -4.08
CA LEU A 84 1.99 -2.40 -2.93
C LEU A 84 2.84 -3.59 -2.45
N LEU A 85 3.64 -4.21 -3.33
CA LEU A 85 4.39 -5.43 -3.00
C LEU A 85 5.36 -5.25 -1.82
N PRO A 86 6.16 -4.17 -1.74
CA PRO A 86 7.01 -3.93 -0.56
C PRO A 86 6.22 -3.92 0.75
N TYR A 87 5.02 -3.33 0.77
CA TYR A 87 4.19 -3.30 1.97
C TYR A 87 3.62 -4.67 2.31
N LEU A 88 3.21 -5.45 1.31
CA LEU A 88 2.74 -6.83 1.53
C LEU A 88 3.85 -7.72 2.10
N VAL A 89 5.08 -7.55 1.61
CA VAL A 89 6.25 -8.27 2.13
C VAL A 89 6.54 -7.86 3.57
N LEU A 90 6.53 -6.56 3.88
CA LEU A 90 6.70 -6.06 5.25
C LEU A 90 5.60 -6.55 6.19
N ASP A 91 4.36 -6.62 5.71
CA ASP A 91 3.23 -7.12 6.47
C ASP A 91 3.33 -8.62 6.76
N ALA A 92 3.76 -9.41 5.78
CA ALA A 92 4.05 -10.83 5.95
C ALA A 92 5.20 -11.06 6.94
N LEU A 93 6.27 -10.28 6.84
CA LEU A 93 7.41 -10.33 7.77
C LEU A 93 6.99 -9.92 9.18
N TRP A 94 6.18 -8.86 9.32
CA TRP A 94 5.64 -8.43 10.61
C TRP A 94 4.87 -9.54 11.30
N ARG A 95 3.97 -10.20 10.55
CA ARG A 95 3.19 -11.33 11.07
C ARG A 95 4.04 -12.55 11.41
N TYR A 96 5.13 -12.77 10.68
CA TYR A 96 6.07 -13.84 10.97
C TYR A 96 6.90 -13.55 12.23
N LEU A 97 7.25 -12.29 12.47
CA LEU A 97 8.13 -11.88 13.57
C LEU A 97 7.37 -11.54 14.87
N LYS A 98 6.08 -11.21 14.79
CA LYS A 98 5.25 -10.87 15.95
C LYS A 98 5.09 -12.12 16.83
N PRO A 99 5.68 -12.16 18.03
CA PRO A 99 5.43 -13.24 18.96
C PRO A 99 3.99 -13.17 19.46
N ASP A 100 3.37 -14.35 19.63
CA ASP A 100 1.99 -14.50 20.12
C ASP A 100 1.77 -13.84 21.50
#